data_AF-E7MNF8-F1
#
_entry.id   AF-E7MNF8-F1
#
_cell.length_a   1.000
_cell.length_b   1.000
_cell.length_c   1.000
_cell.angle_alpha   90.00
_cell.angle_beta   90.00
_cell.angle_gamma   90.00
#
_symmetry.space_group_name_H-M   'P 1'
#
loop_
_entity.id
_entity.type
_entity.pdbx_description
1 polymer ?
#
loop_
_entity_poly.entity_id
_entity_poly.type
_entity_poly.pdbx_seq_one_letter_code
_entity_poly.pdbx_strand_id
1 'polypeptide(L)'
;MTELLYLGDYSCRLTSNNNTVLYINPGKGKDYSRQADIILQTTKANKSLVQLHITTDQTKIINQDLLEMSKKVSYHEIQIERIADDAYRIEVDDKKILVCGNQGVTVDGKDDFALVPRIHSEISEAEMGTLAKQIIPIHTSQVALFDYRVAIALQVENKLILEPAMKVDLQEENHRNLKELENQLYPLLLDAAEKFHMTMICMNDGVAMAQMLVTKKDINPLGLVYGGISYNFADIVAGCTFYSAGGYGPTISANYDYLRSTAGTESLVAIAKDIKRGKHIHFIEVEIYNEAAKLVAKGGFTYFVQN
;
A
#
# COMPACT_ATOMS: atom_id res chain seq x y z
N MET A 1 17.35 -2.21 13.67
CA MET A 1 15.89 -1.96 13.72
C MET A 1 15.22 -3.04 12.89
N THR A 2 14.14 -3.65 13.38
CA THR A 2 13.40 -4.69 12.65
C THR A 2 12.43 -4.01 11.69
N GLU A 3 12.77 -3.97 10.40
CA GLU A 3 11.99 -3.27 9.37
C GLU A 3 11.10 -4.27 8.62
N LEU A 4 9.82 -3.94 8.47
CA LEU A 4 8.94 -4.54 7.46
C LEU A 4 8.72 -3.54 6.32
N LEU A 5 9.02 -3.98 5.10
CA LEU A 5 8.70 -3.27 3.87
C LEU A 5 7.61 -4.04 3.14
N TYR A 6 6.45 -3.42 2.95
CA TYR A 6 5.42 -3.96 2.07
C TYR A 6 5.77 -3.60 0.62
N LEU A 7 5.99 -4.61 -0.23
CA LEU A 7 6.43 -4.40 -1.61
C LEU A 7 5.22 -4.26 -2.57
N GLY A 8 4.02 -4.60 -2.10
CA GLY A 8 2.81 -4.73 -2.90
C GLY A 8 2.43 -6.19 -3.13
N ASP A 9 1.17 -6.42 -3.50
CA ASP A 9 0.63 -7.76 -3.76
C ASP A 9 0.80 -8.69 -2.53
N TYR A 10 1.33 -9.91 -2.71
CA TYR A 10 1.71 -10.81 -1.62
C TYR A 10 3.13 -10.56 -1.08
N SER A 11 3.88 -9.62 -1.67
CA SER A 11 5.31 -9.48 -1.45
C SER A 11 5.62 -8.57 -0.26
N CYS A 12 6.44 -9.08 0.66
CA CYS A 12 7.01 -8.31 1.78
C CYS A 12 8.51 -8.59 1.92
N ARG A 13 9.25 -7.64 2.49
CA ARG A 13 10.65 -7.83 2.93
C ARG A 13 10.77 -7.51 4.41
N LEU A 14 11.31 -8.44 5.17
CA LEU A 14 11.75 -8.22 6.54
C LEU A 14 13.26 -8.01 6.56
N THR A 15 13.71 -7.03 7.33
CA THR A 15 15.12 -6.82 7.66
C THR A 15 15.28 -6.86 9.17
N SER A 16 16.11 -7.76 9.68
CA SER A 16 16.40 -7.83 11.11
C SER A 16 17.31 -6.71 11.59
N ASN A 17 17.49 -6.60 12.91
CA ASN A 17 18.48 -5.70 13.51
C ASN A 17 19.91 -5.92 12.99
N ASN A 18 20.25 -7.15 12.59
CA ASN A 18 21.56 -7.53 12.09
C ASN A 18 21.66 -7.44 10.55
N ASN A 19 20.68 -6.83 9.89
CA ASN A 19 20.57 -6.67 8.43
C ASN A 19 20.30 -7.94 7.62
N THR A 20 19.95 -9.07 8.26
CA THR A 20 19.49 -10.28 7.55
C THR A 20 18.19 -9.98 6.81
N VAL A 21 18.13 -10.35 5.53
CA VAL A 21 17.02 -10.05 4.61
C VAL A 21 16.20 -11.30 4.32
N LEU A 22 14.94 -11.28 4.75
CA LEU A 22 13.93 -12.28 4.41
C LEU A 22 12.91 -11.68 3.45
N TYR A 23 12.77 -12.27 2.26
CA TYR A 23 11.66 -11.97 1.35
C TYR A 23 10.54 -12.99 1.52
N ILE A 24 9.30 -12.51 1.59
CA ILE A 24 8.09 -13.32 1.62
C ILE A 24 7.41 -13.17 0.26
N ASN A 25 7.17 -14.30 -0.43
CA ASN A 25 6.49 -14.39 -1.72
C ASN A 25 6.95 -13.32 -2.75
N PRO A 26 8.25 -13.20 -3.06
CA PRO A 26 8.74 -12.20 -4.00
C PRO A 26 8.16 -12.39 -5.40
N GLY A 27 7.37 -11.42 -5.85
CA GLY A 27 6.65 -11.45 -7.12
C GLY A 27 6.42 -10.04 -7.67
N LYS A 28 5.15 -9.67 -7.85
CA LYS A 28 4.77 -8.34 -8.35
C LYS A 28 4.91 -7.33 -7.19
N GLY A 29 5.81 -6.37 -7.32
CA GLY A 29 6.04 -5.40 -6.25
C GLY A 29 7.00 -4.28 -6.64
N LYS A 30 7.32 -3.43 -5.67
CA LYS A 30 8.30 -2.33 -5.76
C LYS A 30 9.43 -2.56 -4.76
N ASP A 31 10.62 -2.02 -5.05
CA ASP A 31 11.79 -2.02 -4.16
C ASP A 31 12.40 -3.40 -3.83
N TYR A 32 12.91 -4.08 -4.88
CA TYR A 32 13.77 -5.26 -4.77
C TYR A 32 15.27 -4.90 -4.79
N SER A 33 15.64 -3.83 -4.11
CA SER A 33 17.01 -3.28 -4.12
C SER A 33 18.04 -4.10 -3.36
N ARG A 34 17.61 -5.08 -2.56
CA ARG A 34 18.47 -5.89 -1.68
C ARG A 34 18.47 -7.34 -2.11
N GLN A 35 19.64 -7.98 -2.01
CA GLN A 35 19.76 -9.42 -2.17
C GLN A 35 19.12 -10.13 -0.98
N ALA A 36 18.58 -11.32 -1.22
CA ALA A 36 17.90 -12.13 -0.22
C ALA A 36 18.89 -13.07 0.48
N ASP A 37 18.89 -13.07 1.81
CA ASP A 37 19.51 -14.16 2.57
C ASP A 37 18.56 -15.36 2.64
N ILE A 38 17.27 -15.07 2.81
CA ILE A 38 16.19 -16.06 2.89
C ILE A 38 15.03 -15.64 1.98
N ILE A 39 14.41 -16.63 1.33
CA ILE A 39 13.13 -16.47 0.62
C ILE A 39 12.14 -17.47 1.18
N LEU A 40 11.04 -16.99 1.74
CA LEU A 40 9.87 -17.78 2.10
C LEU A 40 8.84 -17.72 0.98
N GLN A 41 8.53 -18.88 0.39
CA GLN A 41 7.41 -19.04 -0.54
C GLN A 41 6.30 -19.81 0.19
N THR A 42 5.19 -19.13 0.50
CA THR A 42 4.09 -19.73 1.25
C THR A 42 3.21 -20.63 0.38
N THR A 43 3.28 -20.47 -0.94
CA THR A 43 2.61 -21.32 -1.94
C THR A 43 3.63 -22.03 -2.84
N LYS A 44 3.16 -22.77 -3.86
CA LYS A 44 4.03 -23.49 -4.80
C LYS A 44 5.10 -22.59 -5.40
N ALA A 45 6.24 -23.19 -5.73
CA ALA A 45 7.44 -22.50 -6.17
C ALA A 45 7.17 -21.47 -7.28
N ASN A 46 7.33 -20.20 -6.94
CA ASN A 46 7.34 -19.10 -7.90
C ASN A 46 8.74 -18.99 -8.52
N LYS A 47 8.82 -18.73 -9.82
CA LYS A 47 10.08 -18.46 -10.55
C LYS A 47 10.01 -17.10 -11.23
N SER A 48 9.62 -16.09 -10.46
CA SER A 48 9.53 -14.73 -10.97
C SER A 48 10.92 -14.20 -11.36
N LEU A 49 11.00 -13.34 -12.37
CA LEU A 49 12.26 -12.65 -12.73
C LEU A 49 12.84 -11.86 -11.54
N VAL A 50 11.94 -11.31 -10.72
CA VAL A 50 12.29 -10.63 -9.47
C VAL A 50 13.04 -11.56 -8.52
N GLN A 51 12.51 -12.77 -8.30
CA GLN A 51 13.17 -13.75 -7.45
C GLN A 51 14.56 -14.11 -7.97
N LEU A 52 14.71 -14.29 -9.28
CA LEU A 52 16.03 -14.56 -9.89
C LEU A 52 17.01 -13.41 -9.66
N HIS A 53 16.54 -12.15 -9.67
CA HIS A 53 17.40 -10.97 -9.47
C HIS A 53 17.91 -10.81 -8.03
N ILE A 54 17.12 -11.20 -7.04
CA ILE A 54 17.47 -11.08 -5.60
C ILE A 54 18.12 -12.34 -5.02
N THR A 55 18.18 -13.44 -5.79
CA THR A 55 18.74 -14.71 -5.33
C THR A 55 20.23 -14.77 -5.65
N THR A 56 21.02 -15.18 -4.66
CA THR A 56 22.44 -15.50 -4.78
C THR A 56 22.66 -17.01 -4.59
N ASP A 57 23.89 -17.47 -4.74
CA ASP A 57 24.30 -18.85 -4.42
C ASP A 57 24.17 -19.19 -2.92
N GLN A 58 24.15 -18.18 -2.05
CA GLN A 58 24.01 -18.35 -0.60
C GLN A 58 22.56 -18.27 -0.10
N THR A 59 21.63 -17.82 -0.95
CA THR A 59 20.23 -17.61 -0.56
C THR A 59 19.54 -18.93 -0.19
N LYS A 60 18.88 -18.96 0.97
CA LYS A 60 18.06 -20.09 1.41
C LYS A 60 16.61 -19.92 0.98
N ILE A 61 16.09 -20.86 0.20
CA ILE A 61 14.68 -20.87 -0.20
C ILE A 61 13.94 -21.88 0.69
N ILE A 62 12.85 -21.43 1.32
CA ILE A 62 11.97 -22.24 2.16
C ILE A 62 10.58 -22.20 1.53
N ASN A 63 9.94 -23.37 1.44
CA ASN A 63 8.58 -23.54 0.96
C ASN A 63 7.94 -24.78 1.60
N GLN A 64 6.69 -25.04 1.24
CA GLN A 64 5.91 -26.18 1.74
C GLN A 64 6.53 -27.57 1.45
N ASP A 65 7.37 -27.68 0.42
CA ASP A 65 8.01 -28.95 0.05
C ASP A 65 9.29 -29.18 0.87
N LEU A 66 9.83 -28.12 1.47
CA LEU A 66 11.10 -28.12 2.22
C LEU A 66 10.90 -28.01 3.74
N LEU A 67 9.72 -27.58 4.20
CA LEU A 67 9.39 -27.45 5.62
C LEU A 67 8.12 -28.23 5.96
N GLU A 68 8.30 -29.30 6.73
CA GLU A 68 7.19 -30.10 7.27
C GLU A 68 6.38 -29.29 8.30
N MET A 69 5.14 -29.71 8.51
CA MET A 69 4.25 -29.12 9.51
C MET A 69 4.88 -29.10 10.91
N SER A 70 4.73 -27.97 11.61
CA SER A 70 5.25 -27.75 12.98
C SER A 70 6.77 -27.89 13.13
N LYS A 71 7.52 -27.92 12.02
CA LYS A 71 8.98 -27.82 12.04
C LYS A 71 9.40 -26.36 11.99
N LYS A 72 10.50 -26.08 12.68
CA LYS A 72 11.19 -24.79 12.67
C LYS A 72 12.50 -24.90 11.90
N VAL A 73 12.79 -23.89 11.09
CA VAL A 73 14.10 -23.65 10.50
C VAL A 73 14.64 -22.33 11.03
N SER A 74 15.90 -22.33 11.42
CA SER A 74 16.59 -21.12 11.91
C SER A 74 17.67 -20.70 10.94
N TYR A 75 17.77 -19.39 10.72
CA TYR A 75 18.85 -18.75 9.98
C TYR A 75 19.19 -17.44 10.68
N HIS A 76 20.36 -17.40 11.32
CA HIS A 76 20.74 -16.33 12.26
C HIS A 76 19.62 -16.09 13.30
N GLU A 77 19.17 -14.84 13.47
CA GLU A 77 18.07 -14.45 14.37
C GLU A 77 16.66 -14.72 13.83
N ILE A 78 16.52 -15.24 12.60
CA ILE A 78 15.22 -15.53 12.00
C ILE A 78 14.86 -17.00 12.22
N GLN A 79 13.69 -17.26 12.79
CA GLN A 79 13.08 -18.58 12.85
C GLN A 79 11.78 -18.60 12.04
N ILE A 80 11.61 -19.64 11.22
CA ILE A 80 10.42 -19.84 10.40
C ILE A 80 9.80 -21.18 10.76
N GLU A 81 8.54 -21.15 11.17
CA GLU A 81 7.73 -22.32 11.50
C GLU A 81 6.57 -22.44 10.52
N ARG A 82 6.31 -23.64 10.00
CA ARG A 82 5.09 -23.90 9.24
C ARG A 82 3.95 -24.26 10.18
N ILE A 83 2.90 -23.45 10.19
CA ILE A 83 1.75 -23.56 11.12
C ILE A 83 0.53 -24.21 10.45
N ALA A 84 0.33 -23.96 9.15
CA ALA A 84 -0.65 -24.68 8.33
C ALA A 84 -0.14 -24.85 6.88
N ASP A 85 -1.00 -25.33 5.98
CA ASP A 85 -0.61 -25.64 4.60
C ASP A 85 0.04 -24.45 3.88
N ASP A 86 -0.52 -23.25 4.05
CA ASP A 86 -0.07 -21.99 3.47
C ASP A 86 0.22 -20.89 4.51
N ALA A 87 0.24 -21.26 5.80
CA ALA A 87 0.48 -20.33 6.91
C ALA A 87 1.80 -20.62 7.64
N TYR A 88 2.56 -19.55 7.90
CA TYR A 88 3.87 -19.62 8.51
C TYR A 88 3.99 -18.61 9.63
N ARG A 89 4.76 -18.93 10.67
CA ARG A 89 5.13 -17.99 11.72
C ARG A 89 6.61 -17.66 11.60
N ILE A 90 6.92 -16.38 11.58
CA ILE A 90 8.27 -15.85 11.54
C ILE A 90 8.55 -15.21 12.90
N GLU A 91 9.57 -15.69 13.59
CA GLU A 91 10.15 -15.01 14.75
C GLU A 91 11.43 -14.31 14.26
N VAL A 92 11.54 -13.01 14.44
CA VAL A 92 12.72 -12.22 14.07
C VAL A 92 12.98 -11.17 15.14
N ASP A 93 14.21 -11.14 15.65
CA ASP A 93 14.59 -10.34 16.81
C ASP A 93 13.71 -10.69 18.04
N ASP A 94 12.73 -9.86 18.38
CA ASP A 94 11.75 -10.05 19.45
C ASP A 94 10.29 -10.04 18.96
N LYS A 95 10.07 -10.01 17.64
CA LYS A 95 8.73 -9.94 17.02
C LYS A 95 8.28 -11.28 16.49
N LYS A 96 6.98 -11.55 16.63
CA LYS A 96 6.30 -12.69 16.01
C LYS A 96 5.34 -12.23 14.93
N ILE A 97 5.52 -12.75 13.73
CA ILE A 97 4.75 -12.36 12.55
C ILE A 97 4.11 -13.61 11.96
N LEU A 98 2.78 -13.64 11.96
CA LEU A 98 2.00 -14.64 11.26
C LEU A 98 1.89 -14.23 9.78
N VAL A 99 2.21 -15.15 8.87
CA VAL A 99 1.98 -14.99 7.44
C VAL A 99 0.85 -15.93 7.07
N CYS A 100 -0.32 -15.38 6.78
CA CYS A 100 -1.49 -16.15 6.39
C CYS A 100 -1.50 -16.40 4.89
N GLY A 101 -1.98 -17.58 4.49
CA GLY A 101 -2.38 -17.83 3.12
C GLY A 101 -3.88 -17.57 2.93
N ASN A 102 -4.49 -18.33 2.04
CA ASN A 102 -5.88 -18.15 1.62
C ASN A 102 -6.87 -18.90 2.51
N GLN A 103 -6.38 -19.88 3.28
CA GLN A 103 -7.19 -20.73 4.14
C GLN A 103 -7.21 -20.23 5.59
N GLY A 104 -8.23 -20.65 6.34
CA GLY A 104 -8.33 -20.38 7.78
C GLY A 104 -7.19 -21.04 8.57
N VAL A 105 -6.68 -20.33 9.57
CA VAL A 105 -5.63 -20.83 10.48
C VAL A 105 -6.09 -20.69 11.93
N THR A 106 -5.83 -21.71 12.74
CA THR A 106 -6.11 -21.66 14.19
C THR A 106 -4.86 -21.25 14.94
N VAL A 107 -4.93 -20.12 15.65
CA VAL A 107 -3.83 -19.53 16.44
C VAL A 107 -4.35 -19.00 17.78
N ASP A 108 -3.44 -18.70 18.71
CA ASP A 108 -3.77 -18.16 20.04
C ASP A 108 -3.88 -16.63 20.08
N GLY A 109 -3.69 -15.96 18.95
CA GLY A 109 -3.81 -14.50 18.79
C GLY A 109 -2.68 -13.70 19.44
N LYS A 110 -1.59 -14.33 19.88
CA LYS A 110 -0.51 -13.66 20.62
C LYS A 110 0.59 -13.08 19.75
N ASP A 111 0.61 -13.41 18.47
CA ASP A 111 1.58 -12.85 17.53
C ASP A 111 1.43 -11.32 17.44
N ASP A 112 2.52 -10.61 17.18
CA ASP A 112 2.52 -9.14 17.14
C ASP A 112 1.85 -8.64 15.86
N PHE A 113 2.11 -9.30 14.74
CA PHE A 113 1.57 -8.92 13.43
C PHE A 113 1.02 -10.14 12.69
N ALA A 114 -0.01 -9.95 11.87
CA ALA A 114 -0.45 -10.93 10.87
C ALA A 114 -0.52 -10.29 9.48
N LEU A 115 0.18 -10.87 8.50
CA LEU A 115 0.04 -10.52 7.08
C LEU A 115 -1.11 -11.34 6.49
N VAL A 116 -2.22 -10.68 6.13
CA VAL A 116 -3.46 -11.37 5.73
C VAL A 116 -3.88 -10.98 4.31
N PRO A 117 -3.98 -11.93 3.36
CA PRO A 117 -4.33 -11.62 1.98
C PRO A 117 -5.83 -11.36 1.82
N ARG A 118 -6.22 -10.12 1.55
CA ARG A 118 -7.65 -9.73 1.64
C ARG A 118 -8.52 -10.30 0.52
N ILE A 119 -8.07 -10.31 -0.74
CA ILE A 119 -8.92 -10.74 -1.87
C ILE A 119 -9.12 -12.26 -1.94
N HIS A 120 -8.19 -13.02 -1.39
CA HIS A 120 -8.15 -14.48 -1.54
C HIS A 120 -8.38 -15.24 -0.25
N SER A 121 -8.56 -14.53 0.87
CA SER A 121 -8.80 -15.14 2.17
C SER A 121 -10.26 -15.59 2.31
N GLU A 122 -10.44 -16.84 2.73
CA GLU A 122 -11.73 -17.37 3.20
C GLU A 122 -12.05 -16.95 4.65
N ILE A 123 -11.11 -16.31 5.35
CA ILE A 123 -11.23 -15.83 6.73
C ILE A 123 -12.21 -14.66 6.82
N SER A 124 -13.15 -14.72 7.76
CA SER A 124 -14.06 -13.60 8.04
C SER A 124 -13.34 -12.45 8.75
N GLU A 125 -13.88 -11.22 8.67
CA GLU A 125 -13.26 -10.06 9.36
C GLU A 125 -13.20 -10.23 10.89
N ALA A 126 -14.22 -10.87 11.47
CA ALA A 126 -14.25 -11.18 12.89
C ALA A 126 -13.12 -12.13 13.27
N GLU A 127 -12.88 -13.18 12.47
CA GLU A 127 -11.76 -14.10 12.68
C GLU A 127 -10.42 -13.40 12.44
N MET A 128 -10.30 -12.55 11.41
CA MET A 128 -9.08 -11.81 11.11
C MET A 128 -8.61 -10.98 12.30
N GLY A 129 -9.52 -10.27 12.97
CA GLY A 129 -9.20 -9.45 14.14
C GLY A 129 -8.61 -10.22 15.32
N THR A 130 -8.74 -11.57 15.33
CA THR A 130 -8.22 -12.43 16.41
C THR A 130 -6.86 -13.05 16.10
N LEU A 131 -6.33 -12.89 14.89
CA LEU A 131 -5.12 -13.60 14.44
C LEU A 131 -3.83 -13.10 15.12
N ALA A 132 -3.75 -11.81 15.41
CA ALA A 132 -2.58 -11.15 16.00
C ALA A 132 -2.97 -9.81 16.64
N LYS A 133 -2.02 -9.17 17.34
CA LYS A 133 -2.21 -7.83 17.92
C LYS A 133 -2.47 -6.77 16.85
N GLN A 134 -1.77 -6.82 15.71
CA GLN A 134 -2.02 -5.97 14.56
C GLN A 134 -2.19 -6.76 13.26
N ILE A 135 -3.19 -6.40 12.46
CA ILE A 135 -3.50 -7.06 11.19
C ILE A 135 -3.06 -6.20 10.01
N ILE A 136 -2.17 -6.71 9.17
CA ILE A 136 -1.69 -6.03 7.97
C ILE A 136 -2.37 -6.66 6.77
N PRO A 137 -3.39 -6.01 6.17
CA PRO A 137 -3.99 -6.51 4.94
C PRO A 137 -2.99 -6.39 3.79
N ILE A 138 -2.67 -7.52 3.16
CA ILE A 138 -1.87 -7.62 1.95
C ILE A 138 -2.74 -8.13 0.80
N HIS A 139 -2.21 -8.09 -0.43
CA HIS A 139 -2.89 -8.57 -1.63
C HIS A 139 -4.36 -8.10 -1.75
N THR A 140 -4.51 -6.78 -1.87
CA THR A 140 -5.82 -6.10 -1.88
C THR A 140 -6.34 -5.82 -3.29
N SER A 141 -5.65 -6.26 -4.35
CA SER A 141 -6.05 -6.12 -5.75
C SER A 141 -5.55 -7.27 -6.62
N GLN A 142 -6.34 -7.73 -7.60
CA GLN A 142 -5.86 -8.64 -8.65
C GLN A 142 -5.10 -7.90 -9.77
N VAL A 143 -5.40 -6.61 -9.97
CA VAL A 143 -4.91 -5.83 -11.12
C VAL A 143 -3.88 -4.78 -10.72
N ALA A 144 -4.03 -4.16 -9.55
CA ALA A 144 -3.08 -3.22 -8.98
C ALA A 144 -2.07 -3.93 -8.05
N LEU A 145 -1.10 -3.19 -7.52
CA LEU A 145 -0.24 -3.68 -6.43
C LEU A 145 -0.93 -3.58 -5.07
N PHE A 146 -1.87 -2.64 -4.95
CA PHE A 146 -2.59 -2.34 -3.74
C PHE A 146 -3.84 -1.55 -4.10
N ASP A 147 -4.97 -1.89 -3.48
CA ASP A 147 -6.22 -1.15 -3.56
C ASP A 147 -6.55 -0.56 -2.19
N TYR A 148 -6.48 0.76 -2.10
CA TYR A 148 -6.82 1.51 -0.89
C TYR A 148 -8.25 1.27 -0.47
N ARG A 149 -9.19 1.11 -1.40
CA ARG A 149 -10.61 0.93 -1.06
C ARG A 149 -10.81 -0.38 -0.32
N VAL A 150 -10.22 -1.46 -0.83
CA VAL A 150 -10.30 -2.78 -0.21
C VAL A 150 -9.61 -2.79 1.17
N ALA A 151 -8.43 -2.17 1.28
CA ALA A 151 -7.69 -2.10 2.55
C ALA A 151 -8.44 -1.28 3.62
N ILE A 152 -9.01 -0.13 3.23
CA ILE A 152 -9.71 0.77 4.13
C ILE A 152 -11.08 0.20 4.53
N ALA A 153 -11.81 -0.43 3.59
CA ALA A 153 -13.13 -1.02 3.85
C ALA A 153 -13.12 -2.14 4.91
N LEU A 154 -11.98 -2.80 5.12
CA LEU A 154 -11.82 -3.91 6.06
C LEU A 154 -12.24 -3.50 7.49
N GLN A 155 -13.32 -4.02 8.05
CA GLN A 155 -13.79 -3.61 9.39
C GLN A 155 -13.07 -4.37 10.52
N VAL A 156 -11.73 -4.30 10.55
CA VAL A 156 -10.87 -4.90 11.57
C VAL A 156 -10.23 -3.80 12.40
N GLU A 157 -10.59 -3.72 13.68
CA GLU A 157 -10.24 -2.59 14.55
C GLU A 157 -8.72 -2.42 14.74
N ASN A 158 -7.98 -3.53 14.77
CA ASN A 158 -6.54 -3.56 14.97
C ASN A 158 -5.74 -3.66 13.66
N LYS A 159 -6.29 -3.20 12.53
CA LYS A 159 -5.57 -3.23 11.25
C LYS A 159 -4.51 -2.12 11.15
N LEU A 160 -3.39 -2.43 10.50
CA LEU A 160 -2.35 -1.51 10.10
C LEU A 160 -2.23 -1.53 8.57
N ILE A 161 -2.62 -0.44 7.91
CA ILE A 161 -2.54 -0.34 6.46
C ILE A 161 -1.13 0.09 6.05
N LEU A 162 -0.47 -0.75 5.26
CA LEU A 162 0.82 -0.46 4.65
C LEU A 162 0.68 -0.26 3.14
N GLU A 163 1.46 0.68 2.62
CA GLU A 163 1.44 1.05 1.20
C GLU A 163 2.64 0.39 0.48
N PRO A 164 2.56 0.08 -0.81
CA PRO A 164 3.71 -0.46 -1.52
C PRO A 164 4.92 0.48 -1.46
N ALA A 165 6.08 -0.07 -1.14
CA ALA A 165 7.33 0.61 -0.80
C ALA A 165 7.32 1.39 0.54
N MET A 166 6.28 1.22 1.37
CA MET A 166 6.26 1.75 2.73
C MET A 166 7.04 0.82 3.67
N LYS A 167 7.95 1.44 4.41
CA LYS A 167 8.74 0.81 5.47
C LYS A 167 8.11 1.16 6.81
N VAL A 168 8.00 0.18 7.68
CA VAL A 168 7.62 0.39 9.08
C VAL A 168 8.64 -0.28 9.99
N ASP A 169 8.99 0.45 11.05
CA ASP A 169 9.68 -0.14 12.18
C ASP A 169 8.67 -0.94 12.99
N LEU A 170 8.93 -2.22 13.19
CA LEU A 170 8.07 -3.09 14.00
C LEU A 170 8.30 -2.88 15.51
N GLN A 171 9.28 -2.08 15.91
CA GLN A 171 9.58 -1.75 17.30
C GLN A 171 8.77 -0.56 17.83
N GLU A 172 8.36 0.37 16.98
CA GLU A 172 7.53 1.51 17.36
C GLU A 172 6.05 1.16 17.27
N GLU A 173 5.25 1.67 18.21
CA GLU A 173 3.80 1.64 18.06
C GLU A 173 3.44 2.50 16.83
N ASN A 174 3.13 1.85 15.70
CA ASN A 174 2.76 2.55 14.48
C ASN A 174 1.34 3.12 14.60
N HIS A 175 1.25 4.36 15.10
CA HIS A 175 0.02 5.11 15.32
C HIS A 175 -0.51 5.79 14.06
N ARG A 176 -0.42 5.18 12.87
CA ARG A 176 -1.25 5.68 11.76
C ARG A 176 -2.70 5.36 12.13
N ASN A 177 -3.33 6.32 12.80
CA ASN A 177 -4.68 6.22 13.33
C ASN A 177 -5.63 6.32 12.14
N LEU A 178 -5.76 5.20 11.43
CA LEU A 178 -6.52 5.08 10.19
C LEU A 178 -8.02 5.19 10.42
N LYS A 179 -8.49 5.19 11.67
CA LYS A 179 -9.91 5.22 12.02
C LYS A 179 -10.63 6.50 11.57
N GLU A 180 -9.97 7.66 11.63
CA GLU A 180 -10.50 8.93 11.09
C GLU A 180 -10.33 9.02 9.57
N LEU A 181 -9.21 8.50 9.06
CA LEU A 181 -8.94 8.38 7.61
C LEU A 181 -9.96 7.46 6.94
N GLU A 182 -10.41 6.39 7.59
CA GLU A 182 -11.37 5.42 7.07
C GLU A 182 -12.72 6.07 6.77
N ASN A 183 -13.26 6.84 7.70
CA ASN A 183 -14.59 7.44 7.56
C ASN A 183 -14.67 8.48 6.44
N GLN A 184 -13.55 9.11 6.08
CA GLN A 184 -13.53 10.19 5.09
C GLN A 184 -12.85 9.84 3.78
N LEU A 185 -11.71 9.17 3.86
CA LEU A 185 -10.94 8.79 2.68
C LEU A 185 -11.65 7.67 1.93
N TYR A 186 -12.30 6.72 2.60
CA TYR A 186 -12.98 5.63 1.89
C TYR A 186 -14.13 6.14 1.01
N PRO A 187 -15.10 6.93 1.53
CA PRO A 187 -16.16 7.47 0.67
C PRO A 187 -15.60 8.34 -0.45
N LEU A 188 -14.56 9.16 -0.17
CA LEU A 188 -13.92 10.00 -1.17
C LEU A 188 -13.30 9.15 -2.31
N LEU A 189 -12.55 8.10 -1.96
CA LEU A 189 -11.90 7.22 -2.94
C LEU A 189 -12.91 6.39 -3.73
N LEU A 190 -14.01 5.97 -3.11
CA LEU A 190 -15.09 5.26 -3.78
C LEU A 190 -15.79 6.18 -4.78
N ASP A 191 -16.19 7.38 -4.33
CA ASP A 191 -16.83 8.39 -5.17
C ASP A 191 -15.93 8.80 -6.34
N ALA A 192 -14.63 8.97 -6.08
CA ALA A 192 -13.66 9.31 -7.10
C ALA A 192 -13.44 8.18 -8.12
N ALA A 193 -13.42 6.93 -7.68
CA ALA A 193 -13.35 5.78 -8.58
C ALA A 193 -14.60 5.66 -9.46
N GLU A 194 -15.79 5.92 -8.90
CA GLU A 194 -17.06 5.83 -9.62
C GLU A 194 -17.26 6.98 -10.61
N LYS A 195 -16.98 8.21 -10.18
CA LYS A 195 -17.24 9.42 -10.99
C LYS A 195 -16.13 9.75 -11.98
N PHE A 196 -14.88 9.48 -11.62
CA PHE A 196 -13.72 9.89 -12.43
C PHE A 196 -12.90 8.70 -12.95
N HIS A 197 -13.32 7.46 -12.70
CA HIS A 197 -12.50 6.28 -13.04
C HIS A 197 -11.08 6.40 -12.46
N MET A 198 -11.00 6.99 -11.27
CA MET A 198 -9.74 7.25 -10.59
C MET A 198 -9.21 5.99 -9.91
N THR A 199 -7.91 5.74 -10.05
CA THR A 199 -7.16 4.73 -9.29
C THR A 199 -6.00 5.42 -8.56
N MET A 200 -5.97 5.29 -7.23
CA MET A 200 -4.82 5.72 -6.43
C MET A 200 -3.63 4.79 -6.69
N ILE A 201 -2.49 5.37 -7.07
CA ILE A 201 -1.23 4.65 -7.35
C ILE A 201 -0.37 4.59 -6.10
N CYS A 202 -0.28 5.70 -5.38
CA CYS A 202 0.33 5.76 -4.06
C CYS A 202 -0.26 6.92 -3.26
N MET A 203 -0.15 6.78 -1.96
CA MET A 203 -0.29 7.81 -0.96
C MET A 203 0.90 7.53 -0.01
N ASN A 204 1.45 8.51 0.70
CA ASN A 204 2.44 8.30 1.76
C ASN A 204 2.90 9.66 2.27
N ASP A 205 2.69 9.95 3.55
CA ASP A 205 3.29 11.07 4.29
C ASP A 205 3.46 12.38 3.48
N GLY A 206 2.35 12.93 3.01
CA GLY A 206 2.37 14.19 2.24
C GLY A 206 2.78 14.03 0.79
N VAL A 207 2.70 12.83 0.23
CA VAL A 207 2.80 12.59 -1.21
C VAL A 207 1.65 11.69 -1.65
N ALA A 208 1.00 12.03 -2.76
CA ALA A 208 0.04 11.11 -3.39
C ALA A 208 0.17 11.15 -4.92
N MET A 209 -0.17 10.02 -5.54
CA MET A 209 -0.22 9.86 -6.97
C MET A 209 -1.47 9.07 -7.35
N ALA A 210 -2.17 9.51 -8.38
CA ALA A 210 -3.35 8.83 -8.89
C ALA A 210 -3.40 8.91 -10.41
N GLN A 211 -4.14 7.98 -11.02
CA GLN A 211 -4.48 8.00 -12.43
C GLN A 211 -5.99 8.14 -12.60
N MET A 212 -6.40 8.89 -13.61
CA MET A 212 -7.78 9.02 -14.07
C MET A 212 -7.85 8.54 -15.52
N LEU A 213 -8.77 7.62 -15.84
CA LEU A 213 -9.04 7.25 -17.23
C LEU A 213 -10.02 8.24 -17.85
N VAL A 214 -9.66 8.79 -19.02
CA VAL A 214 -10.50 9.75 -19.73
C VAL A 214 -11.53 9.00 -20.56
N THR A 215 -12.80 9.32 -20.34
CA THR A 215 -13.92 8.77 -21.11
C THR A 215 -14.57 9.84 -21.98
N LYS A 216 -15.48 9.42 -22.87
CA LYS A 216 -16.27 10.34 -23.71
C LYS A 216 -17.09 11.35 -22.90
N LYS A 217 -17.43 11.05 -21.65
CA LYS A 217 -18.21 11.95 -20.77
C LYS A 217 -17.36 13.09 -20.21
N ASP A 218 -16.05 12.89 -20.15
CA ASP A 218 -15.09 13.85 -19.58
C ASP A 218 -14.63 14.89 -20.61
N ILE A 219 -15.02 14.71 -21.88
CA ILE A 219 -14.59 15.51 -23.02
C ILE A 219 -15.64 16.57 -23.36
N ASN A 220 -15.20 17.81 -23.50
CA ASN A 220 -16.00 18.95 -23.91
C ASN A 220 -16.18 19.01 -25.45
N PRO A 221 -17.05 19.89 -25.97
CA PRO A 221 -17.29 19.99 -27.42
C PRO A 221 -16.06 20.35 -28.27
N LEU A 222 -14.97 20.83 -27.67
CA LEU A 222 -13.70 21.13 -28.34
C LEU A 222 -12.77 19.91 -28.39
N GLY A 223 -13.19 18.74 -27.89
CA GLY A 223 -12.36 17.55 -27.83
C GLY A 223 -11.32 17.57 -26.71
N LEU A 224 -11.50 18.43 -25.70
CA LEU A 224 -10.61 18.55 -24.55
C LEU A 224 -11.28 17.99 -23.30
N VAL A 225 -10.51 17.49 -22.34
CA VAL A 225 -11.04 17.20 -21.00
C VAL A 225 -11.63 18.48 -20.40
N TYR A 226 -12.86 18.41 -19.85
CA TYR A 226 -13.47 19.54 -19.16
C TYR A 226 -12.54 20.04 -18.05
N GLY A 227 -12.30 21.36 -17.99
CA GLY A 227 -11.40 21.94 -17.00
C GLY A 227 -11.81 21.59 -15.57
N GLY A 228 -13.12 21.66 -15.26
CA GLY A 228 -13.65 21.29 -13.96
C GLY A 228 -13.40 19.83 -13.56
N ILE A 229 -13.32 18.90 -14.52
CA ILE A 229 -12.97 17.49 -14.27
C ILE A 229 -11.49 17.38 -13.88
N SER A 230 -10.61 18.03 -14.65
CA SER A 230 -9.17 18.08 -14.35
C SER A 230 -8.87 18.74 -13.00
N TYR A 231 -9.59 19.81 -12.67
CA TYR A 231 -9.50 20.50 -11.38
C TYR A 231 -9.95 19.60 -10.22
N ASN A 232 -11.11 18.94 -10.35
CA ASN A 232 -11.65 18.07 -9.30
C ASN A 232 -10.72 16.87 -9.06
N PHE A 233 -10.20 16.26 -10.14
CA PHE A 233 -9.18 15.23 -10.02
C PHE A 233 -7.95 15.70 -9.24
N ALA A 234 -7.45 16.92 -9.49
CA ALA A 234 -6.35 17.48 -8.74
C ALA A 234 -6.70 17.75 -7.26
N ASP A 235 -7.89 18.27 -6.97
CA ASP A 235 -8.38 18.55 -5.61
C ASP A 235 -8.53 17.27 -4.78
N ILE A 236 -9.05 16.19 -5.36
CA ILE A 236 -9.14 14.87 -4.70
C ILE A 236 -7.76 14.37 -4.31
N VAL A 237 -6.79 14.46 -5.22
CA VAL A 237 -5.43 13.95 -4.98
C VAL A 237 -4.66 14.85 -4.01
N ALA A 238 -4.90 16.17 -4.04
CA ALA A 238 -4.42 17.09 -3.02
C ALA A 238 -4.99 16.76 -1.64
N GLY A 239 -6.29 16.45 -1.55
CA GLY A 239 -6.95 16.02 -0.32
C GLY A 239 -6.34 14.73 0.23
N CYS A 240 -6.15 13.71 -0.63
CA CYS A 240 -5.46 12.47 -0.24
C CYS A 240 -4.05 12.76 0.30
N THR A 241 -3.32 13.68 -0.33
CA THR A 241 -1.98 14.10 0.13
C THR A 241 -2.04 14.75 1.51
N PHE A 242 -2.98 15.68 1.71
CA PHE A 242 -3.21 16.35 2.98
C PHE A 242 -3.55 15.36 4.11
N TYR A 243 -4.46 14.42 3.85
CA TYR A 243 -4.80 13.35 4.78
C TYR A 243 -3.60 12.45 5.10
N SER A 244 -2.81 12.07 4.09
CA SER A 244 -1.62 11.23 4.28
C SER A 244 -0.54 11.89 5.15
N ALA A 245 -0.53 13.23 5.21
CA ALA A 245 0.35 14.05 6.03
C ALA A 245 -0.14 14.21 7.48
N GLY A 246 -1.25 13.53 7.86
CA GLY A 246 -1.90 13.67 9.17
C GLY A 246 -2.80 14.90 9.28
N GLY A 247 -3.10 15.58 8.17
CA GLY A 247 -4.02 16.70 8.14
C GLY A 247 -5.48 16.25 8.05
N TYR A 248 -6.39 17.07 8.57
CA TYR A 248 -7.83 16.87 8.49
C TYR A 248 -8.52 18.22 8.38
N GLY A 249 -9.54 18.37 7.51
CA GLY A 249 -10.26 19.64 7.31
C GLY A 249 -10.42 20.05 5.84
N PRO A 250 -11.03 21.23 5.58
CA PRO A 250 -11.46 21.62 4.24
C PRO A 250 -10.36 22.30 3.42
N THR A 251 -10.47 22.21 2.09
CA THR A 251 -9.80 23.13 1.15
C THR A 251 -10.35 24.54 1.37
N ILE A 252 -9.49 25.52 1.66
CA ILE A 252 -9.89 26.93 1.89
C ILE A 252 -9.55 27.85 0.72
N SER A 253 -8.61 27.47 -0.12
CA SER A 253 -8.29 28.18 -1.36
C SER A 253 -7.52 27.29 -2.31
N ALA A 254 -7.70 27.51 -3.61
CA ALA A 254 -6.91 26.85 -4.64
C ALA A 254 -6.65 27.77 -5.84
N ASN A 255 -5.53 27.53 -6.51
CA ASN A 255 -5.22 28.07 -7.83
C ASN A 255 -4.88 26.91 -8.77
N TYR A 256 -5.26 27.02 -10.05
CA TYR A 256 -5.08 25.94 -11.01
C TYR A 256 -4.90 26.48 -12.43
N ASP A 257 -3.78 26.12 -13.05
CA ASP A 257 -3.35 26.60 -14.35
C ASP A 257 -3.41 25.46 -15.38
N TYR A 258 -4.08 25.72 -16.51
CA TYR A 258 -4.14 24.81 -17.66
C TYR A 258 -3.00 25.16 -18.63
N LEU A 259 -1.99 24.31 -18.70
CA LEU A 259 -0.72 24.57 -19.38
C LEU A 259 -0.64 23.94 -20.77
N ARG A 260 -1.42 22.89 -21.03
CA ARG A 260 -1.42 22.16 -22.30
C ARG A 260 -2.79 21.60 -22.65
N SER A 261 -3.04 21.46 -23.94
CA SER A 261 -4.19 20.73 -24.46
C SER A 261 -4.19 19.27 -24.00
N THR A 262 -5.38 18.78 -23.65
CA THR A 262 -5.68 17.39 -23.31
C THR A 262 -6.36 16.65 -24.48
N ALA A 263 -6.31 17.20 -25.70
CA ALA A 263 -6.87 16.56 -26.87
C ALA A 263 -6.22 15.19 -27.13
N GLY A 264 -7.05 14.17 -27.29
CA GLY A 264 -6.60 12.81 -27.60
C GLY A 264 -5.94 12.06 -26.43
N THR A 265 -5.93 12.63 -25.23
CA THR A 265 -5.40 11.97 -24.03
C THR A 265 -6.35 10.88 -23.55
N GLU A 266 -5.81 9.70 -23.25
CA GLU A 266 -6.57 8.56 -22.74
C GLU A 266 -6.54 8.48 -21.21
N SER A 267 -5.51 9.06 -20.58
CA SER A 267 -5.41 9.10 -19.12
C SER A 267 -4.66 10.32 -18.61
N LEU A 268 -5.04 10.77 -17.42
CA LEU A 268 -4.31 11.80 -16.68
C LEU A 268 -3.70 11.19 -15.43
N VAL A 269 -2.51 11.66 -15.08
CA VAL A 269 -1.79 11.26 -13.87
C VAL A 269 -1.54 12.49 -13.02
N ALA A 270 -2.04 12.46 -11.80
CA ALA A 270 -1.79 13.51 -10.80
C ALA A 270 -0.66 13.08 -9.87
N ILE A 271 0.25 14.01 -9.58
CA ILE A 271 1.28 13.86 -8.55
C ILE A 271 1.15 15.06 -7.63
N ALA A 272 0.93 14.81 -6.35
CA ALA A 272 0.70 15.83 -5.33
C ALA A 272 1.70 15.72 -4.18
N LYS A 273 2.11 16.87 -3.63
CA LYS A 273 3.08 16.96 -2.54
C LYS A 273 2.70 18.04 -1.53
N ASP A 274 2.82 17.74 -0.25
CA ASP A 274 2.71 18.70 0.85
C ASP A 274 3.98 19.55 0.92
N ILE A 275 3.88 20.79 0.44
CA ILE A 275 4.99 21.74 0.35
C ILE A 275 5.18 22.46 1.67
N LYS A 276 4.11 22.69 2.43
CA LYS A 276 4.16 23.36 3.72
C LYS A 276 3.19 22.72 4.69
N ARG A 277 3.74 21.99 5.66
CA ARG A 277 3.02 21.38 6.77
C ARG A 277 3.02 22.28 8.01
N GLY A 278 1.99 23.10 8.17
CA GLY A 278 1.84 24.02 9.30
C GLY A 278 0.76 23.57 10.29
N LYS A 279 0.81 24.08 11.52
CA LYS A 279 -0.16 23.73 12.60
C LYS A 279 -1.63 23.92 12.21
N HIS A 280 -1.93 24.94 11.40
CA HIS A 280 -3.30 25.29 11.02
C HIS A 280 -3.54 25.27 9.50
N ILE A 281 -2.47 25.21 8.72
CA ILE A 281 -2.53 25.36 7.27
C ILE A 281 -1.54 24.41 6.63
N HIS A 282 -2.03 23.61 5.69
CA HIS A 282 -1.17 22.88 4.75
C HIS A 282 -1.27 23.50 3.36
N PHE A 283 -0.16 23.54 2.63
CA PHE A 283 -0.15 23.91 1.21
C PHE A 283 0.35 22.75 0.38
N ILE A 284 -0.53 22.22 -0.47
CA ILE A 284 -0.28 21.09 -1.35
C ILE A 284 -0.13 21.59 -2.78
N GLU A 285 0.90 21.13 -3.48
CA GLU A 285 1.06 21.37 -4.91
C GLU A 285 0.72 20.10 -5.69
N VAL A 286 0.01 20.24 -6.80
CA VAL A 286 -0.38 19.14 -7.69
C VAL A 286 0.05 19.42 -9.11
N GLU A 287 0.64 18.44 -9.76
CA GLU A 287 0.97 18.44 -11.18
C GLU A 287 0.21 17.35 -11.91
N ILE A 288 -0.38 17.68 -13.06
CA ILE A 288 -1.11 16.74 -13.92
C ILE A 288 -0.32 16.49 -15.20
N TYR A 289 -0.13 15.21 -15.52
CA TYR A 289 0.56 14.74 -16.70
C TYR A 289 -0.37 13.89 -17.58
N ASN A 290 -0.14 13.90 -18.90
CA ASN A 290 -0.75 12.93 -19.81
C ASN A 290 0.14 11.69 -20.01
N GLU A 291 -0.33 10.71 -20.79
CA GLU A 291 0.41 9.47 -21.10
C GLU A 291 1.77 9.69 -21.79
N ALA A 292 1.95 10.83 -22.48
CA ALA A 292 3.21 11.24 -23.09
C ALA A 292 4.17 11.94 -22.11
N ALA A 293 3.90 11.84 -20.80
CA ALA A 293 4.63 12.49 -19.71
C ALA A 293 4.78 14.01 -19.89
N LYS A 294 3.79 14.66 -20.51
CA LYS A 294 3.75 16.12 -20.64
C LYS A 294 2.91 16.72 -19.54
N LEU A 295 3.45 17.74 -18.86
CA LEU A 295 2.69 18.55 -17.91
C LEU A 295 1.55 19.26 -18.66
N VAL A 296 0.31 18.99 -18.23
CA VAL A 296 -0.91 19.56 -18.81
C VAL A 296 -1.56 20.59 -17.93
N ALA A 297 -1.43 20.46 -16.62
CA ALA A 297 -1.94 21.42 -15.65
C ALA A 297 -1.15 21.37 -14.35
N LYS A 298 -1.24 22.43 -13.55
CA LYS A 298 -0.61 22.54 -12.24
C LYS A 298 -1.49 23.35 -11.30
N GLY A 299 -1.52 23.02 -10.02
CA GLY A 299 -2.29 23.78 -9.04
C GLY A 299 -1.71 23.76 -7.64
N GLY A 300 -2.09 24.76 -6.86
CA GLY A 300 -1.81 24.85 -5.42
C GLY A 300 -3.13 24.82 -4.65
N PHE A 301 -3.19 24.01 -3.61
CA PHE A 301 -4.37 23.80 -2.76
C PHE A 301 -3.99 24.06 -1.32
N THR A 302 -4.72 24.95 -0.66
CA THR A 302 -4.50 25.30 0.75
C THR A 302 -5.60 24.66 1.57
N TYR A 303 -5.22 23.89 2.59
CA TYR A 303 -6.13 23.24 3.53
C TYR A 303 -6.03 23.88 4.90
N PHE A 304 -7.16 23.99 5.58
CA PHE A 304 -7.20 24.30 7.01
C PHE A 304 -7.14 23.00 7.81
N VAL A 305 -6.25 22.95 8.80
CA VAL A 305 -6.16 21.83 9.75
C VAL A 305 -7.17 22.06 10.86
N GLN A 306 -8.23 21.27 10.84
CA GLN A 306 -9.25 21.19 11.85
C GLN A 306 -8.78 20.28 12.99
N ASN A 307 -8.84 20.79 14.22
CA ASN A 307 -8.54 20.06 15.44
C ASN A 307 -9.72 19.21 15.90
#